data_AF-K2DVH1-F1
#
_entry.id   AF-K2DVH1-F1
#
_cell.length_a   1.000
_cell.length_b   1.000
_cell.length_c   1.000
_cell.angle_alpha   90.00
_cell.angle_beta   90.00
_cell.angle_gamma   90.00
#
_symmetry.space_group_name_H-M   'P 1'
#
loop_
_entity.id
_entity.type
_entity.pdbx_description
1 polymer ?
#
loop_
_entity_poly.entity_id
_entity_poly.type
_entity_poly.pdbx_seq_one_letter_code
_entity_poly.pdbx_strand_id
1 'polypeptide(L)'
;MQFIAKDEVARLLPYGSLIQALATGLLEPIESPARSFFNPNHDASSVLIMPAWRPHRLMGTKIVSIWPGNNAKGKPAVSAVYVLTSCA
;
A
#
# COMPACT_ATOMS: atom_id res chain seq x y z
N MET A 1 15.52 6.60 -8.70
CA MET A 1 14.45 5.89 -7.97
C MET A 1 14.85 5.89 -6.50
N GLN A 2 14.00 6.39 -5.60
CA GLN A 2 14.29 6.42 -4.16
C GLN A 2 13.65 5.21 -3.49
N PHE A 3 14.39 4.53 -2.62
CA PHE A 3 13.87 3.45 -1.78
C PHE A 3 13.79 3.93 -0.34
N ILE A 4 12.61 3.80 0.27
CA ILE A 4 12.34 4.20 1.65
C ILE A 4 12.02 2.92 2.42
N ALA A 5 12.94 2.49 3.29
CA ALA A 5 12.79 1.24 4.04
C ALA A 5 11.75 1.38 5.16
N LYS A 6 11.24 0.24 5.65
CA LYS A 6 10.20 0.17 6.71
C LYS A 6 10.46 1.11 7.89
N ASP A 7 11.66 1.09 8.45
CA ASP A 7 11.98 1.85 9.67
C ASP A 7 12.05 3.36 9.38
N GLU A 8 12.41 3.73 8.14
CA GLU A 8 12.35 5.11 7.69
C GLU A 8 10.92 5.56 7.42
N VAL A 9 10.07 4.74 6.81
CA VAL A 9 8.63 5.02 6.67
C VAL A 9 8.01 5.26 8.05
N ALA A 10 8.31 4.42 9.04
CA ALA A 10 7.80 4.58 10.40
C ALA A 10 8.28 5.88 11.06
N ARG A 11 9.54 6.25 10.86
CA ARG A 11 10.12 7.50 11.37
C ARG A 11 9.51 8.75 10.70
N LEU A 12 9.26 8.69 9.40
CA LEU A 12 8.72 9.81 8.61
C LEU A 12 7.21 10.00 8.76
N LEU A 13 6.49 9.03 9.34
CA LEU A 13 5.04 9.06 9.52
C LEU A 13 4.64 8.99 11.01
N PRO A 14 4.99 10.00 11.82
CA PRO A 14 4.56 10.04 13.22
C PRO A 14 3.03 10.04 13.31
N TYR A 15 2.50 9.23 14.23
CA TYR A 15 1.08 8.86 14.25
C TYR A 15 0.12 10.06 14.30
N GLY A 16 0.44 11.08 15.12
CA GLY A 16 -0.38 12.30 15.23
C GLY A 16 -0.49 13.06 13.91
N SER A 17 0.63 13.36 13.25
CA SER A 17 0.65 14.05 11.97
C SER A 17 0.03 13.21 10.85
N LEU A 18 0.23 11.88 10.90
CA LEU A 18 -0.36 10.95 9.94
C LEU A 18 -1.89 10.99 9.98
N ILE A 19 -2.51 11.03 11.17
CA ILE A 19 -3.98 11.12 11.29
C ILE A 19 -4.51 12.38 10.61
N GLN A 20 -3.89 13.53 10.87
CA GLN A 20 -4.31 14.80 10.28
C GLN A 20 -4.15 14.80 8.77
N ALA A 21 -3.01 14.30 8.26
CA ALA A 21 -2.75 14.20 6.84
C ALA A 21 -3.74 13.26 6.12
N LEU A 22 -4.12 12.14 6.74
CA LEU A 22 -5.14 11.22 6.21
C LEU A 22 -6.52 11.88 6.20
N ALA A 23 -6.91 12.57 7.27
CA ALA A 23 -8.21 13.24 7.35
C ALA A 23 -8.37 14.28 6.23
N THR A 24 -7.34 15.11 6.00
CA THR A 24 -7.34 16.07 4.88
C THR A 24 -7.29 15.37 3.53
N GLY A 25 -6.36 14.43 3.35
CA GLY A 25 -6.09 13.81 2.05
C GLY A 25 -7.23 12.94 1.52
N LEU A 26 -8.00 12.30 2.40
CA LEU A 26 -9.17 11.49 2.04
C LEU A 26 -10.37 12.32 1.57
N LEU A 27 -10.41 13.62 1.87
CA LEU A 27 -11.43 14.54 1.39
C LEU A 27 -11.09 15.13 0.01
N GLU A 28 -9.84 15.02 -0.43
CA GLU A 28 -9.43 15.50 -1.74
C GLU A 28 -9.89 14.54 -2.86
N PRO A 29 -10.20 15.07 -4.06
CA PRO A 29 -10.50 14.23 -5.22
C PRO A 29 -9.35 13.26 -5.52
N ILE A 30 -9.69 11.98 -5.66
CA ILE A 30 -8.75 10.92 -6.02
C ILE A 30 -9.46 9.87 -6.85
N GLU A 31 -8.79 9.36 -7.87
CA GLU A 31 -9.25 8.19 -8.61
C GLU A 31 -8.65 6.94 -7.96
N SER A 32 -9.52 6.03 -7.54
CA SER A 32 -9.14 4.78 -6.90
C SER A 32 -10.06 3.67 -7.39
N PRO A 33 -9.71 2.96 -8.49
CA PRO A 33 -10.52 1.85 -8.97
C PRO A 33 -10.56 0.70 -7.96
N ALA A 34 -11.47 -0.26 -8.20
CA ALA A 34 -11.50 -1.49 -7.42
C ALA A 34 -10.15 -2.21 -7.52
N ARG A 35 -9.68 -2.72 -6.37
CA ARG A 35 -8.42 -3.48 -6.30
C ARG A 35 -8.50 -4.75 -7.16
N SER A 36 -7.43 -5.08 -7.86
CA SER A 36 -7.28 -6.42 -8.46
C SER A 36 -7.00 -7.43 -7.35
N PHE A 37 -7.60 -8.62 -7.46
CA PHE A 37 -7.47 -9.71 -6.50
C PHE A 37 -7.01 -10.97 -7.21
N PHE A 38 -5.95 -11.58 -6.69
CA PHE A 38 -5.43 -12.85 -7.19
C PHE A 38 -5.30 -13.85 -6.05
N ASN A 39 -5.70 -15.11 -6.31
CA ASN A 39 -5.51 -16.23 -5.39
C ASN A 39 -4.55 -17.25 -6.05
N PRO A 40 -3.23 -17.07 -5.92
CA PRO A 40 -2.25 -17.85 -6.66
C PRO A 40 -2.15 -19.31 -6.23
N ASN A 41 -2.50 -19.62 -4.97
CA ASN A 41 -2.39 -20.96 -4.40
C ASN A 41 -3.75 -21.69 -4.30
N HIS A 42 -4.84 -21.04 -4.72
CA HIS A 42 -6.21 -21.54 -4.53
C HIS A 42 -6.56 -21.86 -3.06
N ASP A 43 -5.93 -21.17 -2.11
CA ASP A 43 -6.16 -21.30 -0.68
C ASP A 43 -6.50 -19.92 -0.06
N ALA A 44 -6.23 -19.70 1.23
CA ALA A 44 -6.45 -18.41 1.89
C ALA A 44 -5.39 -17.33 1.53
N SER A 45 -4.41 -17.65 0.69
CA SER A 45 -3.39 -16.72 0.22
C SER A 45 -3.95 -15.79 -0.85
N SER A 46 -3.51 -14.54 -0.84
CA SER A 46 -3.94 -13.57 -1.86
C SER A 46 -2.90 -12.52 -2.17
N VAL A 47 -2.96 -11.99 -3.39
CA VAL A 47 -2.21 -10.81 -3.83
C VAL A 47 -3.21 -9.75 -4.27
N LEU A 48 -3.04 -8.53 -3.78
CA LEU A 48 -3.86 -7.38 -4.12
C LEU A 48 -3.01 -6.30 -4.79
N ILE A 49 -3.54 -5.75 -5.88
CA ILE A 49 -2.99 -4.57 -6.55
C ILE A 49 -3.97 -3.42 -6.34
N MET A 50 -3.51 -2.36 -5.69
CA MET A 50 -4.34 -1.24 -5.27
C MET A 50 -3.75 0.08 -5.80
N PRO A 51 -4.06 0.46 -7.05
CA PRO A 51 -3.66 1.74 -7.61
C PRO A 51 -4.61 2.87 -7.18
N ALA A 52 -4.07 4.07 -7.01
CA ALA A 52 -4.82 5.31 -6.88
C ALA A 52 -4.01 6.49 -7.44
N TRP A 53 -4.67 7.50 -7.99
CA TRP A 53 -3.98 8.67 -8.55
C TRP A 53 -4.78 9.96 -8.40
N ARG A 54 -4.04 11.07 -8.35
CA ARG A 54 -4.56 12.42 -8.57
C ARG A 54 -4.18 12.80 -10.01
N PRO A 55 -5.17 13.05 -10.90
CA PRO A 55 -4.90 13.38 -12.30
C PRO A 55 -3.88 14.51 -12.44
N HIS A 56 -2.94 14.36 -13.37
CA HIS A 56 -1.90 15.34 -13.65
C HIS A 56 -1.01 15.70 -12.45
N ARG A 57 -0.84 14.76 -11.50
CA ARG A 57 0.06 14.91 -10.34
C ARG A 57 0.83 13.62 -10.05
N LEU A 58 0.24 12.74 -9.26
CA LEU A 58 0.90 11.59 -8.66
C LEU A 58 0.02 10.36 -8.73
N MET A 59 0.65 9.24 -9.03
CA MET A 59 0.05 7.91 -9.02
C MET A 59 0.80 7.06 -8.00
N GLY A 60 0.07 6.27 -7.22
CA GLY A 60 0.67 5.29 -6.34
C GLY A 60 -0.01 3.95 -6.41
N THR A 61 0.77 2.88 -6.29
CA THR A 61 0.27 1.50 -6.30
C THR A 61 0.77 0.76 -5.08
N LYS A 62 -0.16 0.28 -4.25
CA LYS A 62 0.16 -0.70 -3.21
C LYS A 62 0.08 -2.11 -3.80
N ILE A 63 1.18 -2.84 -3.70
CA ILE A 63 1.24 -4.27 -4.00
C ILE A 63 1.35 -4.97 -2.66
N VAL A 64 0.34 -5.75 -2.29
CA VAL A 64 0.31 -6.47 -1.02
C VAL A 64 0.05 -7.94 -1.26
N SER A 65 0.74 -8.79 -0.49
CA SER A 65 0.56 -10.22 -0.48
C SER A 65 0.23 -10.69 0.94
N ILE A 66 -0.68 -11.65 1.02
CA ILE A 66 -1.19 -12.24 2.25
C ILE A 66 -0.95 -13.73 2.15
N TRP A 67 -0.14 -14.26 3.06
CA TRP A 67 0.28 -15.65 3.15
C TRP A 67 0.03 -16.17 4.58
N PRO A 68 -1.17 -16.66 4.89
CA PRO A 68 -1.52 -17.07 6.26
C PRO A 68 -0.56 -18.11 6.85
N GLY A 69 -0.03 -19.01 6.01
CA GLY A 69 0.94 -20.02 6.41
C GLY A 69 2.30 -19.47 6.91
N ASN A 70 2.60 -18.18 6.70
CA ASN A 70 3.82 -17.57 7.26
C ASN A 70 3.80 -17.50 8.78
N ASN A 71 2.62 -17.37 9.40
CA ASN A 71 2.51 -17.30 10.87
C ASN A 71 3.06 -18.57 11.53
N ALA A 72 2.77 -19.75 10.96
CA ALA A 72 3.31 -21.03 11.43
C ALA A 72 4.85 -21.12 11.31
N LYS A 73 5.47 -20.25 10.51
CA LYS A 73 6.92 -20.16 10.30
C LYS A 73 7.55 -18.98 11.06
N GLY A 74 6.80 -18.30 11.94
CA GLY A 74 7.27 -17.11 12.66
C GLY A 74 7.51 -15.89 11.78
N LYS A 75 6.90 -15.84 10.57
CA LYS A 75 7.04 -14.73 9.61
C LYS A 75 5.72 -13.96 9.52
N PRO A 76 5.76 -12.66 9.15
CA PRO A 76 4.53 -11.89 8.91
C PRO A 76 3.66 -12.52 7.81
N ALA A 77 2.36 -12.67 8.08
CA ALA A 77 1.41 -13.08 7.06
C ALA A 77 1.24 -12.04 5.94
N VAL A 78 1.45 -10.75 6.23
CA VAL A 78 1.26 -9.67 5.26
C VAL A 78 2.60 -9.04 4.93
N SER A 79 2.87 -8.90 3.63
CA SER A 79 4.00 -8.11 3.12
C SER A 79 3.51 -7.20 2.00
N ALA A 80 3.96 -5.95 2.00
CA ALA A 80 3.54 -4.96 1.03
C ALA A 80 4.68 -4.02 0.63
N VAL A 81 4.58 -3.51 -0.59
CA VAL A 81 5.35 -2.37 -1.09
C VAL A 81 4.41 -1.32 -1.65
N TYR A 82 4.83 -0.06 -1.59
CA TYR A 82 4.12 1.04 -2.23
C TYR A 82 5.06 1.69 -3.23
N VAL A 83 4.61 1.81 -4.47
CA VAL A 83 5.35 2.49 -5.55
C VAL A 83 4.65 3.81 -5.82
N LEU A 84 5.38 4.92 -5.70
CA LEU A 84 4.89 6.26 -6.03
C LEU A 84 5.59 6.75 -7.30
N THR A 85 4.83 7.24 -8.28
CA THR A 85 5.33 7.75 -9.56
C THR A 85 4.64 9.06 -9.93
N SER A 86 5.31 9.88 -10.74
CA SER A 86 4.65 11.03 -11.38
C SER A 86 3.61 10.54 -12.37
N CYS A 87 2.45 11.19 -12.39
CA CYS A 87 1.52 11.16 -13.53
C CYS A 87 1.10 12.59 -13.94
N ALA A 88 1.96 13.56 -13.63
CA ALA A 88 1.91 14.92 -14.16
C ALA A 88 2.14 14.95 -15.67
#